data_AF-A0A821LE58-F1
#
_entry.id   AF-A0A821LE58-F1
#
_cell.length_a   1.000
_cell.length_b   1.000
_cell.length_c   1.000
_cell.angle_alpha   90.00
_cell.angle_beta   90.00
_cell.angle_gamma   90.00
#
_symmetry.space_group_name_H-M   'P 1'
#
loop_
_entity.id
_entity.type
_entity.pdbx_description
1 polymer ?
#
loop_
_entity_poly.entity_id
_entity_poly.type
_entity_poly.pdbx_seq_one_letter_code
_entity_poly.pdbx_strand_id
1 'polypeptide(L)'
;QYYLNEYLVQQEHFPTNETKNIELLFRQAIEEQNYLIYFIKAYTLTNNFRHILNKHLALYILDYFDISTYSSSPTRYRLINCLVHIVTLLINHPDLHKYQYKGIAYRGLLMNKNDLKDYIIGNHILNRSFVST
;
A
#
# COMPACT_ATOMS: atom_id res chain seq x y z
N GLN A 1 10.93 10.03 -0.03
CA GLN A 1 12.36 9.71 0.20
C GLN A 1 12.55 8.66 1.30
N TYR A 2 12.02 8.86 2.52
CA TYR A 2 12.13 7.88 3.61
C TYR A 2 11.58 6.49 3.27
N TYR A 3 10.33 6.40 2.79
CA TYR A 3 9.73 5.12 2.44
C TYR A 3 10.56 4.28 1.45
N LEU A 4 11.04 4.92 0.38
CA LEU A 4 11.84 4.27 -0.66
C LEU A 4 13.21 3.81 -0.15
N ASN A 5 13.93 4.68 0.56
CA ASN A 5 15.32 4.39 0.93
C ASN A 5 15.43 3.52 2.19
N GLU A 6 14.71 3.88 3.27
CA GLU A 6 14.86 3.22 4.57
C GLU A 6 14.08 1.90 4.63
N TYR A 7 12.94 1.78 3.93
CA TYR A 7 12.06 0.62 4.08
C TYR A 7 12.10 -0.29 2.86
N LEU A 8 12.01 0.26 1.65
CA LEU A 8 12.11 -0.56 0.44
C LEU A 8 13.55 -1.04 0.21
N VAL A 9 14.53 -0.13 0.11
CA VAL A 9 15.90 -0.53 -0.20
C VAL A 9 16.59 -1.21 0.99
N GLN A 10 16.61 -0.57 2.17
CA GLN A 10 17.40 -1.08 3.30
C GLN A 10 16.76 -2.28 4.00
N GLN A 11 15.46 -2.26 4.28
CA GLN A 11 14.81 -3.34 5.05
C GLN A 11 14.34 -4.49 4.16
N GLU A 12 13.69 -4.17 3.04
CA GLU A 12 13.14 -5.18 2.12
C GLU A 12 14.11 -5.56 0.99
N HIS A 13 15.33 -5.01 0.99
CA HIS A 13 16.39 -5.31 0.01
C HIS A 13 15.93 -5.12 -1.45
N PHE A 14 15.03 -4.14 -1.67
CA PHE A 14 14.43 -3.90 -2.98
C PHE A 14 15.48 -3.36 -3.96
N PRO A 15 15.50 -3.83 -5.23
CA PRO A 15 16.53 -3.44 -6.18
C PRO A 15 16.61 -1.92 -6.39
N THR A 16 17.81 -1.35 -6.31
CA THR A 16 18.02 0.10 -6.42
C THR A 16 17.60 0.66 -7.79
N ASN A 17 17.77 -0.12 -8.86
CA ASN A 17 17.31 0.25 -10.20
C ASN A 17 15.78 0.37 -10.28
N GLU A 18 15.04 -0.58 -9.70
CA GLU A 18 13.58 -0.54 -9.65
C GLU A 18 13.09 0.58 -8.73
N THR A 19 13.80 0.83 -7.63
CA THR A 19 13.51 1.95 -6.72
C THR A 19 13.59 3.30 -7.45
N LYS A 20 14.58 3.50 -8.33
CA LYS A 20 14.72 4.73 -9.12
C LYS A 20 13.52 4.97 -10.03
N ASN A 21 12.94 3.92 -10.61
CA ASN A 21 11.74 4.04 -11.46
C ASN A 21 10.53 4.47 -10.63
N ILE A 22 10.37 3.91 -9.42
CA ILE A 22 9.29 4.30 -8.50
C ILE A 22 9.50 5.74 -8.02
N GLU A 23 10.74 6.12 -7.70
CA GLU A 23 11.09 7.48 -7.30
C GLU A 23 10.76 8.48 -8.40
N LEU A 24 11.08 8.17 -9.66
CA LEU A 24 10.73 9.00 -10.81
C LEU A 24 9.22 9.23 -10.89
N LEU A 25 8.42 8.18 -10.78
CA LEU A 25 6.95 8.28 -10.79
C LEU A 25 6.44 9.15 -9.65
N PHE A 26 7.01 9.03 -8.44
CA PHE A 26 6.62 9.85 -7.31
C PHE A 26 7.06 11.32 -7.43
N ARG A 27 8.19 11.59 -8.09
CA ARG A 27 8.60 12.97 -8.42
C ARG A 27 7.63 13.59 -9.42
N GLN A 28 7.29 12.87 -10.49
CA GLN A 28 6.29 13.32 -11.46
C GLN A 28 4.91 13.54 -10.81
N ALA A 29 4.53 12.71 -9.85
CA ALA A 29 3.31 12.89 -9.07
C ALA A 29 3.26 14.24 -8.35
N ILE A 30 4.39 14.69 -7.79
CA ILE A 30 4.52 15.98 -7.10
C ILE A 30 4.54 17.13 -8.10
N GLU A 31 5.33 17.00 -9.17
CA GLU A 31 5.47 18.04 -10.20
C GLU A 31 4.13 18.33 -10.91
N GLU A 32 3.37 17.30 -11.22
CA GLU A 32 2.08 17.41 -11.91
C GLU A 32 0.88 17.49 -10.96
N GLN A 33 1.11 17.42 -9.63
CA GLN A 33 0.05 17.37 -8.61
C GLN A 33 -0.98 16.26 -8.86
N ASN A 34 -0.52 15.12 -9.42
CA ASN A 34 -1.38 14.00 -9.83
C ASN A 34 -1.00 12.70 -9.12
N TYR A 35 -1.22 12.67 -7.81
CA TYR A 35 -0.81 11.55 -6.96
C TYR A 35 -1.47 10.22 -7.36
N LEU A 36 -2.74 10.23 -7.75
CA LEU A 36 -3.49 9.01 -8.04
C LEU A 36 -2.94 8.28 -9.27
N ILE A 37 -2.77 8.96 -10.41
CA ILE A 37 -2.33 8.32 -11.65
C ILE A 37 -0.91 7.75 -11.50
N TYR A 38 0.00 8.53 -10.94
CA TYR A 38 1.39 8.09 -10.78
C TYR A 38 1.55 7.00 -9.72
N PHE A 39 0.73 7.03 -8.67
CA PHE A 39 0.68 5.91 -7.73
C PHE A 39 0.18 4.63 -8.41
N ILE A 40 -0.90 4.69 -9.18
CA ILE A 40 -1.42 3.52 -9.92
C ILE A 40 -0.34 2.97 -10.87
N LYS A 41 0.37 3.84 -11.60
CA LYS A 41 1.50 3.44 -12.45
C LYS A 41 2.56 2.69 -11.64
N ALA A 42 2.98 3.23 -10.49
CA ALA A 42 3.99 2.60 -9.63
C ALA A 42 3.50 1.25 -9.07
N TYR A 43 2.24 1.19 -8.63
CA TYR A 43 1.61 0.01 -8.02
C TYR A 43 1.40 -1.14 -9.02
N THR A 44 1.31 -0.82 -10.31
CA THR A 44 1.08 -1.79 -11.41
C THR A 44 2.36 -2.15 -12.18
N LEU A 45 3.53 -1.64 -11.76
CA LEU A 45 4.81 -2.08 -12.31
C LEU A 45 4.98 -3.59 -12.13
N THR A 46 5.67 -4.22 -13.09
CA THR A 46 6.02 -5.65 -13.02
C THR A 46 7.23 -5.83 -12.09
N ASN A 47 7.05 -5.53 -10.81
CA ASN A 47 8.05 -5.67 -9.76
C ASN A 47 7.41 -5.97 -8.39
N ASN A 48 8.23 -6.14 -7.35
CA ASN A 48 7.75 -6.52 -6.02
C ASN A 48 7.19 -5.35 -5.18
N PHE A 49 7.13 -4.12 -5.72
CA PHE A 49 6.67 -2.94 -4.98
C PHE A 49 5.27 -3.14 -4.41
N ARG A 50 4.33 -3.61 -5.25
CA ARG A 50 2.96 -3.93 -4.84
C ARG A 50 2.92 -4.88 -3.65
N HIS A 51 3.72 -5.94 -3.70
CA HIS A 51 3.75 -6.97 -2.68
C HIS A 51 4.27 -6.41 -1.35
N ILE A 52 5.39 -5.68 -1.39
CA ILE A 52 6.01 -5.06 -0.21
C ILE A 52 5.09 -4.00 0.41
N LEU A 53 4.49 -3.13 -0.40
CA LEU A 53 3.56 -2.11 0.10
C LEU A 53 2.36 -2.75 0.79
N ASN A 54 1.75 -3.77 0.18
CA ASN A 54 0.63 -4.48 0.78
C ASN A 54 1.01 -5.23 2.06
N LYS A 55 2.21 -5.82 2.12
CA LYS A 55 2.77 -6.44 3.34
C LYS A 55 2.87 -5.40 4.46
N HIS A 56 3.49 -4.25 4.18
CA HIS A 56 3.64 -3.18 5.17
C HIS A 56 2.28 -2.64 5.65
N LEU A 57 1.33 -2.42 4.75
CA LEU A 57 -0.02 -2.00 5.11
C LEU A 57 -0.70 -3.03 6.01
N ALA A 58 -0.68 -4.31 5.63
CA ALA A 58 -1.35 -5.37 6.38
C ALA A 58 -0.81 -5.51 7.82
N LEU A 59 0.49 -5.31 8.01
CA LEU A 59 1.16 -5.45 9.30
C LEU A 59 1.01 -4.22 10.19
N TYR A 60 1.11 -3.01 9.62
CA TYR A 60 1.38 -1.81 10.42
C TYR A 60 0.30 -0.71 10.33
N ILE A 61 -0.65 -0.78 9.39
CA ILE A 61 -1.59 0.35 9.20
C ILE A 61 -2.49 0.58 10.42
N LEU A 62 -2.83 -0.47 11.17
CA LEU A 62 -3.68 -0.35 12.35
C LEU A 62 -2.93 0.21 13.56
N ASP A 63 -1.61 0.07 13.60
CA ASP A 63 -0.76 0.63 14.67
C ASP A 63 -0.84 2.16 14.71
N TYR A 64 -1.29 2.81 13.63
CA TYR A 64 -1.57 4.25 13.61
C TYR A 64 -2.65 4.64 14.63
N PHE A 65 -3.62 3.76 14.89
CA PHE A 65 -4.71 4.03 15.83
C PHE A 65 -4.36 3.66 17.27
N ASP A 66 -3.21 3.04 17.51
CA ASP A 66 -2.72 2.66 18.85
C ASP A 66 -1.49 3.48 19.25
N ILE A 67 -1.73 4.52 20.04
CA ILE A 67 -0.73 5.46 20.56
C ILE A 67 0.36 4.74 21.36
N SER A 68 0.02 3.64 22.04
CA SER A 68 0.98 2.90 22.87
C SER A 68 2.05 2.20 22.02
N THR A 69 1.64 1.65 20.88
CA THR A 69 2.52 0.99 19.91
C THR A 69 3.42 2.01 19.21
N TYR A 70 2.89 3.18 18.89
CA TYR A 70 3.56 4.27 18.17
C TYR A 70 4.69 4.96 18.94
N SER A 71 4.60 5.00 20.27
CA SER A 71 5.56 5.70 21.14
C SER A 71 6.84 4.89 21.44
N SER A 72 6.82 3.59 21.13
CA SER A 72 7.87 2.64 21.53
C SER A 72 9.05 2.50 20.54
N SER A 73 8.91 2.98 19.30
CA SER A 73 9.97 2.88 18.27
C SER A 73 9.88 4.00 17.21
N PRO A 74 10.87 4.91 17.14
CA PRO A 74 10.90 5.98 16.14
C PRO A 74 10.90 5.49 14.68
N THR A 75 11.50 4.32 14.43
CA THR A 75 11.57 3.72 13.08
C THR A 75 10.23 3.15 12.64
N ARG A 76 9.44 2.58 13.56
CA ARG A 76 8.06 2.14 13.26
C ARG A 76 7.13 3.32 13.04
N TYR A 77 7.24 4.36 13.87
CA TYR A 77 6.50 5.62 13.73
C TYR A 77 6.60 6.18 12.30
N ARG A 78 7.81 6.26 11.74
CA ARG A 78 8.02 6.84 10.41
C ARG A 78 7.41 5.99 9.30
N LEU A 79 7.50 4.66 9.39
CA LEU A 79 6.88 3.75 8.43
C LEU A 79 5.37 3.94 8.43
N ILE A 80 4.75 3.87 9.61
CA ILE A 80 3.31 3.99 9.78
C ILE A 80 2.81 5.30 9.19
N ASN A 81 3.47 6.43 9.48
CA ASN A 81 3.11 7.72 8.90
C ASN A 81 3.25 7.75 7.38
N CYS A 82 4.30 7.15 6.81
CA CYS A 82 4.44 7.04 5.35
C CYS A 82 3.27 6.26 4.73
N LEU A 83 2.89 5.13 5.33
CA LEU A 83 1.77 4.31 4.85
C LEU A 83 0.44 5.06 4.93
N VAL A 84 0.17 5.70 6.08
CA VAL A 84 -1.04 6.52 6.28
C VAL A 84 -1.09 7.66 5.28
N HIS A 85 0.04 8.34 5.04
CA HIS A 85 0.10 9.43 4.07
C HIS A 85 -0.23 8.94 2.64
N ILE A 86 0.35 7.81 2.22
CA ILE A 86 0.02 7.19 0.92
C ILE A 86 -1.47 6.90 0.82
N VAL A 87 -2.06 6.24 1.82
CA VAL A 87 -3.49 5.92 1.85
C VAL A 87 -4.33 7.19 1.79
N THR A 88 -3.99 8.19 2.60
CA THR A 88 -4.69 9.48 2.73
C THR A 88 -4.72 10.24 1.41
N LEU A 89 -3.59 10.30 0.69
CA LEU A 89 -3.51 10.94 -0.63
C LEU A 89 -4.44 10.27 -1.65
N LEU A 90 -4.60 8.95 -1.58
CA LEU A 90 -5.43 8.20 -2.52
C LEU A 90 -6.92 8.33 -2.19
N ILE A 91 -7.31 8.15 -0.93
CA ILE A 91 -8.74 8.18 -0.54
C ILE A 91 -9.34 9.59 -0.64
N ASN A 92 -8.53 10.63 -0.47
CA ASN A 92 -8.97 12.02 -0.56
C ASN A 92 -8.80 12.62 -1.97
N HIS A 93 -8.45 11.81 -2.97
CA HIS A 93 -8.31 12.31 -4.33
C HIS A 93 -9.68 12.80 -4.84
N PRO A 94 -9.80 14.05 -5.35
CA PRO A 94 -11.10 14.66 -5.67
C PRO A 94 -11.88 13.84 -6.71
N ASP A 95 -11.14 13.22 -7.64
CA ASP A 95 -11.69 12.44 -8.74
C ASP A 95 -11.84 10.95 -8.44
N LEU A 96 -11.62 10.49 -7.20
CA LEU A 96 -11.70 9.06 -6.87
C LEU A 96 -13.05 8.45 -7.27
N HIS A 97 -14.14 9.22 -7.10
CA HIS A 97 -15.49 8.82 -7.49
C HIS A 97 -15.63 8.48 -8.99
N LYS A 98 -14.81 9.07 -9.86
CA LYS A 98 -14.82 8.79 -11.31
C LYS A 98 -14.29 7.40 -11.65
N TYR A 99 -13.55 6.78 -10.74
CA TYR A 99 -12.96 5.44 -10.90
C TYR A 99 -13.83 4.33 -10.27
N GLN A 100 -15.09 4.62 -9.94
CA GLN A 100 -15.99 3.62 -9.39
C GLN A 100 -16.35 2.56 -10.45
N TYR A 101 -15.99 1.31 -10.17
CA TYR A 101 -16.45 0.15 -10.93
C TYR A 101 -17.72 -0.44 -10.31
N LYS A 102 -18.72 -0.76 -11.13
CA LYS A 102 -19.95 -1.47 -10.74
C LYS A 102 -20.08 -2.74 -11.59
N GLY A 103 -19.88 -3.88 -10.98
CA GLY A 103 -19.92 -5.17 -11.66
C GLY A 103 -19.31 -6.29 -10.81
N ILE A 104 -19.17 -7.46 -11.41
CA ILE A 104 -18.51 -8.61 -10.80
C ILE A 104 -17.02 -8.56 -11.15
N ALA A 105 -16.16 -8.60 -10.13
CA ALA A 105 -14.71 -8.70 -10.28
C ALA A 105 -14.21 -10.07 -9.76
N TYR A 106 -13.08 -10.55 -10.29
CA TYR A 106 -12.59 -11.91 -10.06
C TYR A 106 -11.16 -11.89 -9.56
N ARG A 107 -10.98 -12.23 -8.28
CA ARG A 107 -9.65 -12.28 -7.67
C ARG A 107 -9.12 -13.71 -7.59
N GLY A 108 -7.91 -13.93 -8.10
CA GLY A 108 -7.12 -15.11 -7.82
C GLY A 108 -6.38 -14.99 -6.48
N LEU A 109 -6.47 -16.02 -5.64
CA LEU A 109 -5.79 -16.08 -4.34
C LEU A 109 -5.16 -17.45 -4.14
N LEU A 110 -3.89 -17.47 -3.75
CA LEU A 110 -3.24 -18.64 -3.16
C LEU A 110 -3.33 -18.50 -1.65
N MET A 111 -3.98 -19.46 -1.00
CA MET A 111 -4.31 -19.40 0.42
C MET A 111 -4.14 -20.77 1.06
N ASN A 112 -3.65 -20.80 2.30
CA ASN A 112 -3.56 -22.04 3.04
C ASN A 112 -4.95 -22.45 3.57
N LYS A 113 -5.10 -23.72 3.98
CA LYS A 113 -6.38 -24.26 4.44
C LYS A 113 -6.91 -23.58 5.72
N ASN A 114 -6.05 -23.03 6.57
CA ASN A 114 -6.48 -22.38 7.80
C ASN A 114 -7.09 -21.00 7.51
N ASP A 115 -6.41 -20.18 6.71
CA ASP A 115 -6.89 -18.86 6.30
C ASP A 115 -8.21 -18.97 5.51
N LEU A 116 -8.38 -20.04 4.71
CA LEU A 116 -9.61 -20.28 3.96
C LEU A 116 -10.83 -20.49 4.88
N LYS A 117 -10.64 -20.97 6.11
CA LYS A 117 -11.75 -21.17 7.05
C LYS A 117 -12.42 -19.87 7.47
N ASP A 118 -11.73 -18.74 7.32
CA ASP A 118 -12.29 -17.43 7.65
C ASP A 118 -13.21 -16.89 6.53
N TYR A 119 -13.15 -17.47 5.33
CA TYR A 119 -13.96 -17.11 4.16
C TYR A 119 -15.31 -17.86 4.15
N ILE A 120 -16.11 -17.65 5.20
CA ILE A 120 -17.45 -18.25 5.34
C ILE A 120 -18.49 -17.34 4.68
N ILE A 121 -19.46 -17.95 3.98
CA ILE A 121 -20.62 -17.23 3.44
C ILE A 121 -21.35 -16.54 4.59
N GLY A 122 -21.58 -15.23 4.44
CA GLY A 122 -22.24 -14.40 5.46
C GLY A 122 -21.27 -13.62 6.36
N ASN A 123 -19.95 -13.89 6.31
CA ASN A 123 -18.96 -13.09 7.02
C ASN A 123 -18.53 -11.86 6.23
N HIS A 124 -18.29 -10.75 6.95
CA HIS A 124 -17.66 -9.56 6.40
C HIS A 124 -16.13 -9.67 6.54
N ILE A 125 -15.42 -9.52 5.43
CA ILE A 125 -13.96 -9.57 5.41
C ILE A 125 -13.42 -8.15 5.31
N LEU A 126 -12.66 -7.74 6.33
CA LEU A 126 -11.96 -6.46 6.33
C LEU A 126 -10.54 -6.64 5.82
N ASN A 127 -10.20 -5.98 4.70
CA ASN A 127 -8.84 -5.96 4.18
C ASN A 127 -8.07 -4.75 4.70
N ARG A 128 -6.84 -5.00 5.18
CA ARG A 128 -5.93 -3.96 5.70
C ARG A 128 -4.93 -3.46 4.65
N SER A 129 -5.02 -3.95 3.42
CA SER A 129 -4.13 -3.60 2.31
C SER A 129 -4.93 -3.31 1.05
N PHE A 130 -4.27 -2.80 0.01
CA PHE A 130 -4.94 -2.56 -1.27
C PHE A 130 -5.28 -3.89 -1.95
N VAL A 131 -6.58 -4.06 -2.21
CA VAL A 131 -7.11 -5.25 -2.86
C VAL A 131 -7.06 -5.06 -4.37
N SER A 132 -6.44 -6.03 -5.05
CA SER A 132 -6.52 -6.18 -6.52
C SER A 132 -7.49 -7.31 -6.82
N THR A 133 -8.44 -7.08 -7.70
CA THR A 133 -9.47 -8.03 -8.16
C THR A 133 -9.47 -8.16 -9.68
#